data_AF-A0A2G2DLM1-F1
#
_entry.id   AF-A0A2G2DLM1-F1
#
_cell.length_a   1.000
_cell.length_b   1.000
_cell.length_c   1.000
_cell.angle_alpha   90.00
_cell.angle_beta   90.00
_cell.angle_gamma   90.00
#
_symmetry.space_group_name_H-M   'P 1'
#
loop_
_entity.id
_entity.type
_entity.pdbx_description
1 polymer ?
#
loop_
_entity_poly.entity_id
_entity_poly.type
_entity_poly.pdbx_seq_one_letter_code
_entity_poly.pdbx_strand_id
1 'polypeptide(L)'
;MASHHNLYLVALSIIVAIQASYVGLNLAIRIPGAFALNRRLLIAASAITLAVGIWSMHFIGMLSMSMTSQIDYLVLPTLLSFLLCVLVTGIAIYLASLRSPHLLAIAAGVMGVGITIMHYVGMIALRSSVQLSYDPVYVVVSFLIAVTASGLALWLAFSAERRPPLFLCATFLGCAVSGMHYSAMEGTSFDFALASQLTSTSFISSDTLAVIVSIVAFAVSGIFMLTLVPKRVGLNPEEAGDKSGDDSAADTGDKAEDGYEGTKAPPVERVRLVDAASISLLPIEKNGNRFHIAASEVVSVHANAHYTYVFNGRDDLFCSLSISEIYERMPKPPFYRTHRSYIVNLAHVGRVKKSGDAAVAELDSPVRRTVPISRARVADLRQELASYQTREHSGVA
;
A
#
# COMPACT_ATOMS: atom_id res chain seq x y z
N MET A 1 14.60 24.37 36.11
CA MET A 1 13.28 24.07 36.70
C MET A 1 12.81 22.79 36.04
N ALA A 2 12.39 21.77 36.80
CA ALA A 2 11.97 20.49 36.21
C ALA A 2 10.69 20.72 35.37
N SER A 3 10.74 20.37 34.08
CA SER A 3 9.58 20.38 33.20
C SER A 3 8.64 19.23 33.59
N HIS A 4 7.57 19.57 34.30
CA HIS A 4 6.55 18.58 34.62
C HIS A 4 5.77 18.23 33.35
N HIS A 5 5.65 16.94 33.06
CA HIS A 5 4.83 16.45 31.96
C HIS A 5 3.44 16.08 32.49
N ASN A 6 2.40 16.52 31.78
CA ASN A 6 1.06 16.02 31.98
C ASN A 6 0.98 14.58 31.46
N LEU A 7 0.97 13.63 32.39
CA LEU A 7 1.00 12.19 32.09
C LEU A 7 -0.20 11.72 31.24
N TYR A 8 -1.34 12.41 31.32
CA TYR A 8 -2.50 12.07 30.47
C TYR A 8 -2.24 12.41 29.00
N LEU A 9 -1.61 13.55 28.72
CA LEU A 9 -1.24 13.93 27.36
C LEU A 9 -0.09 13.06 26.83
N VAL A 10 0.85 12.66 27.69
CA VAL A 10 1.89 11.69 27.34
C VAL A 10 1.25 10.36 26.92
N ALA A 11 0.36 9.81 27.75
CA ALA A 11 -0.35 8.57 27.43
C ALA A 11 -1.19 8.70 26.14
N LEU A 12 -1.90 9.82 25.96
CA LEU A 12 -2.68 10.09 24.76
C LEU A 12 -1.79 10.11 23.50
N SER A 13 -0.63 10.77 23.56
CA SER A 13 0.30 10.85 22.42
C SER A 13 0.74 9.44 21.98
N ILE A 14 1.06 8.57 22.93
CA ILE A 14 1.48 7.18 22.69
C ILE A 14 0.33 6.38 22.08
N ILE A 15 -0.89 6.51 22.64
CA ILE A 15 -2.08 5.81 22.13
C ILE A 15 -2.35 6.21 20.68
N VAL A 16 -2.36 7.51 20.38
CA VAL A 16 -2.58 8.02 19.02
C VAL A 16 -1.51 7.53 18.06
N ALA A 17 -0.24 7.49 18.49
CA ALA A 17 0.86 6.96 17.69
C ALA A 17 0.66 5.48 17.35
N ILE A 18 0.25 4.67 18.33
CA ILE A 18 -0.02 3.23 18.14
C ILE A 18 -1.22 3.02 17.21
N GLN A 19 -2.31 3.75 17.41
CA GLN A 19 -3.51 3.65 16.56
C GLN A 19 -3.23 4.03 15.11
N ALA A 20 -2.57 5.17 14.88
CA ALA A 20 -2.17 5.60 13.54
C ALA A 20 -1.17 4.62 12.91
N SER A 21 -0.22 4.10 13.69
CA SER A 21 0.70 3.04 13.26
C SER A 21 -0.04 1.79 12.81
N TYR A 22 -1.09 1.39 13.55
CA TYR A 22 -1.91 0.24 13.19
C TYR A 22 -2.65 0.47 11.88
N VAL A 23 -3.36 1.59 11.74
CA VAL A 23 -4.12 1.90 10.52
C VAL A 23 -3.16 2.01 9.32
N GLY A 24 -2.05 2.73 9.48
CA GLY A 24 -1.03 2.89 8.46
C GLY A 24 -0.43 1.55 8.03
N LEU A 25 0.03 0.72 8.97
CA LEU A 25 0.56 -0.60 8.66
C LEU A 25 -0.49 -1.55 8.08
N ASN A 26 -1.76 -1.47 8.51
CA ASN A 26 -2.86 -2.26 7.95
C ASN A 26 -3.08 -1.96 6.46
N LEU A 27 -2.90 -0.70 6.05
CA LEU A 27 -2.89 -0.31 4.64
C LEU A 27 -1.61 -0.80 3.96
N ALA A 28 -0.46 -0.63 4.61
CA ALA A 28 0.84 -0.95 4.07
C ALA A 28 1.01 -2.44 3.71
N ILE A 29 0.54 -3.35 4.57
CA ILE A 29 0.65 -4.80 4.33
C ILE A 29 -0.19 -5.28 3.14
N ARG A 30 -1.14 -4.47 2.64
CA ARG A 30 -1.96 -4.77 1.46
C ARG A 30 -1.28 -4.35 0.15
N ILE A 31 -0.26 -3.48 0.22
CA ILE A 31 0.46 -2.95 -0.95
C ILE A 31 1.04 -4.08 -1.84
N PRO A 32 1.70 -5.13 -1.33
CA PRO A 32 2.30 -6.16 -2.19
C PRO A 32 1.29 -6.93 -3.04
N GLY A 33 0.02 -6.97 -2.63
CA GLY A 33 -1.07 -7.63 -3.37
C GLY A 33 -1.91 -6.67 -4.21
N ALA A 34 -1.60 -5.37 -4.22
CA ALA A 34 -2.36 -4.35 -4.92
C ALA A 34 -1.71 -3.96 -6.26
N PHE A 35 -2.54 -3.62 -7.25
CA PHE A 35 -2.11 -3.32 -8.61
C PHE A 35 -2.37 -1.85 -8.98
N ALA A 36 -1.53 -1.30 -9.87
CA ALA A 36 -1.68 0.01 -10.49
C ALA A 36 -2.09 1.14 -9.52
N LEU A 37 -3.24 1.79 -9.78
CA LEU A 37 -3.75 2.91 -8.99
C LEU A 37 -3.99 2.53 -7.52
N ASN A 38 -4.51 1.33 -7.25
CA ASN A 38 -4.75 0.88 -5.87
C ASN A 38 -3.44 0.77 -5.09
N ARG A 39 -2.34 0.38 -5.74
CA ARG A 39 -1.01 0.36 -5.11
C ARG A 39 -0.57 1.77 -4.71
N ARG A 40 -0.73 2.75 -5.62
CA ARG A 40 -0.38 4.16 -5.36
C ARG A 40 -1.25 4.75 -4.25
N LEU A 41 -2.55 4.49 -4.27
CA LEU A 41 -3.49 4.95 -3.25
C LEU A 41 -3.18 4.33 -1.88
N LEU A 42 -2.83 3.04 -1.82
CA LEU A 42 -2.44 2.40 -0.55
C LEU A 42 -1.13 2.94 0.00
N ILE A 43 -0.13 3.21 -0.86
CA ILE A 43 1.12 3.86 -0.43
C ILE A 43 0.82 5.26 0.10
N ALA A 44 0.07 6.07 -0.65
CA ALA A 44 -0.29 7.42 -0.24
C ALA A 44 -1.10 7.44 1.08
N ALA A 45 -2.13 6.60 1.18
CA ALA A 45 -2.97 6.50 2.38
C ALA A 45 -2.17 5.99 3.59
N SER A 46 -1.29 5.00 3.40
CA SER A 46 -0.38 4.53 4.45
C SER A 46 0.57 5.64 4.90
N ALA A 47 1.19 6.35 3.96
CA ALA A 47 2.15 7.42 4.25
C ALA A 47 1.50 8.57 5.00
N ILE A 48 0.35 9.04 4.53
CA ILE A 48 -0.43 10.11 5.17
C ILE A 48 -0.85 9.68 6.56
N THR A 49 -1.39 8.48 6.74
CA THR A 49 -1.85 8.00 8.05
C THR A 49 -0.71 7.92 9.06
N LEU A 50 0.44 7.35 8.66
CA LEU A 50 1.61 7.26 9.53
C LEU A 50 2.16 8.65 9.87
N ALA A 51 2.28 9.54 8.87
CA ALA A 51 2.75 10.90 9.10
C ALA A 51 1.81 11.70 9.99
N VAL A 52 0.49 11.54 9.85
CA VAL A 52 -0.51 12.12 10.76
C VAL A 52 -0.28 11.61 12.17
N GLY A 53 -0.07 10.31 12.36
CA GLY A 53 0.26 9.73 13.66
C GLY A 53 1.54 10.29 14.29
N ILE A 54 2.62 10.34 13.51
CA ILE A 54 3.92 10.86 13.94
C ILE A 54 3.81 12.33 14.33
N TRP A 55 3.20 13.14 13.47
CA TRP A 55 3.01 14.58 13.67
C TRP A 55 2.10 14.88 14.86
N SER A 56 0.95 14.20 14.97
CA SER A 56 0.05 14.36 16.10
C SER A 56 0.69 13.93 17.41
N MET A 57 1.42 12.80 17.44
CA MET A 57 2.14 12.38 18.63
C MET A 57 3.13 13.45 19.08
N HIS A 58 3.94 13.97 18.16
CA HIS A 58 4.91 15.03 18.47
C HIS A 58 4.25 16.25 19.12
N PHE A 59 3.18 16.80 18.52
CA PHE A 59 2.54 18.01 19.05
C PHE A 59 1.71 17.76 20.31
N ILE A 60 1.08 16.59 20.47
CA ILE A 60 0.46 16.20 21.75
C ILE A 60 1.55 16.06 22.84
N GLY A 61 2.72 15.52 22.49
CA GLY A 61 3.88 15.44 23.36
C GLY A 61 4.41 16.81 23.77
N MET A 62 4.53 17.75 22.83
CA MET A 62 4.89 19.14 23.11
C MET A 62 3.89 19.82 24.05
N LEU A 63 2.58 19.63 23.81
CA LEU A 63 1.50 20.14 24.67
C LEU A 63 1.50 19.49 26.06
N SER A 64 2.11 18.32 26.21
CA SER A 64 2.21 17.65 27.52
C SER A 64 3.19 18.34 28.46
N MET A 65 4.16 19.10 27.96
CA MET A 65 5.10 19.83 28.79
C MET A 65 4.46 21.09 29.37
N SER A 66 4.45 21.21 30.70
CA SER A 66 4.05 22.45 31.36
C SER A 66 5.20 23.46 31.31
N MET A 67 5.11 24.41 30.38
CA MET A 67 6.01 25.57 30.31
C MET A 67 5.35 26.78 31.00
N THR A 68 6.16 27.61 31.67
CA THR A 68 5.67 28.81 32.38
C THR A 68 5.15 29.93 31.48
N SER A 69 5.41 29.84 30.17
CA SER A 69 4.95 30.78 29.14
C SER A 69 4.26 30.04 28.00
N GLN A 70 3.19 30.62 27.44
CA GLN A 70 2.54 30.10 26.24
C GLN A 70 3.52 30.13 25.05
N ILE A 71 3.68 28.99 24.38
CA ILE A 71 4.54 28.85 23.20
C ILE A 71 3.64 28.81 21.97
N ASP A 72 3.85 29.76 21.07
CA ASP A 72 3.23 29.78 19.75
C ASP A 72 4.08 29.00 18.74
N TYR A 73 3.42 28.53 17.68
CA TYR A 73 4.04 27.73 16.63
C TYR A 73 3.95 28.44 15.28
N LEU A 74 5.06 28.58 14.58
CA LEU A 74 5.10 29.09 13.21
C LEU A 74 4.37 28.12 12.26
N VAL A 75 3.48 28.65 11.43
CA VAL A 75 2.66 27.83 10.50
C VAL A 75 3.54 27.06 9.51
N LEU A 76 4.52 27.74 8.90
CA LEU A 76 5.30 27.18 7.80
C LEU A 76 6.18 25.99 8.23
N PRO A 77 7.01 26.06 9.30
CA PRO A 77 7.76 24.89 9.78
C PRO A 77 6.85 23.76 10.25
N THR A 78 5.69 24.09 10.84
CA THR A 78 4.68 23.09 11.24
C THR A 78 4.17 22.28 10.05
N LEU A 79 3.78 22.95 8.96
CA LEU A 79 3.32 22.28 7.73
C LEU A 79 4.46 21.57 7.00
N LEU A 80 5.65 22.17 6.98
CA LEU A 80 6.82 21.59 6.33
C LEU A 80 7.27 20.30 7.02
N SER A 81 7.27 20.26 8.36
CA SER A 81 7.58 19.05 9.13
C SER A 81 6.64 17.90 8.76
N PHE A 82 5.34 18.19 8.62
CA PHE A 82 4.34 17.22 8.20
C PHE A 82 4.58 16.74 6.77
N LEU A 83 4.77 17.66 5.82
CA LEU A 83 5.00 17.32 4.41
C LEU A 83 6.24 16.44 4.23
N LEU A 84 7.36 16.82 4.85
CA LEU A 84 8.60 16.03 4.80
C LEU A 84 8.38 14.63 5.41
N CYS A 85 7.66 14.55 6.53
CA CYS A 85 7.29 13.27 7.14
C CYS A 85 6.49 12.39 6.17
N VAL A 86 5.47 12.93 5.49
CA VAL A 86 4.65 12.19 4.51
C VAL A 86 5.52 11.64 3.38
N LEU A 87 6.38 12.47 2.79
CA LEU A 87 7.21 12.07 1.65
C LEU A 87 8.20 10.97 2.03
N VAL A 88 8.95 11.17 3.12
CA VAL A 88 9.99 10.24 3.55
C VAL A 88 9.38 8.92 4.03
N THR A 89 8.28 8.98 4.80
CA THR A 89 7.55 7.78 5.25
C THR A 89 6.96 7.02 4.06
N GLY A 90 6.47 7.72 3.04
CA GLY A 90 5.97 7.10 1.81
C GLY A 90 7.06 6.32 1.06
N ILE A 91 8.27 6.88 0.96
CA ILE A 91 9.43 6.18 0.38
C ILE A 91 9.77 4.94 1.22
N ALA A 92 9.84 5.07 2.55
CA ALA A 92 10.12 3.94 3.43
C ALA A 92 9.10 2.80 3.27
N ILE A 93 7.81 3.12 3.23
CA ILE A 93 6.74 2.13 3.03
C ILE A 93 6.80 1.51 1.63
N TYR A 94 7.08 2.30 0.59
CA TYR A 94 7.29 1.76 -0.75
C TYR A 94 8.43 0.75 -0.76
N LEU A 95 9.59 1.09 -0.20
CA LEU A 95 10.75 0.20 -0.12
C LEU A 95 10.46 -1.07 0.70
N ALA A 96 9.82 -0.93 1.86
CA ALA A 96 9.41 -2.06 2.71
C ALA A 96 8.43 -3.00 1.98
N SER A 97 7.53 -2.45 1.15
CA SER A 97 6.56 -3.22 0.37
C SER A 97 7.19 -4.17 -0.66
N LEU A 98 8.46 -3.95 -1.04
CA LEU A 98 9.19 -4.80 -1.98
C LEU A 98 9.72 -6.11 -1.34
N ARG A 99 9.65 -6.24 0.00
CA ARG A 99 9.96 -7.47 0.76
C ARG A 99 11.37 -8.07 0.54
N SER A 100 12.33 -7.27 0.07
CA SER A 100 13.75 -7.64 0.04
C SER A 100 14.43 -7.28 1.37
N PRO A 101 15.22 -8.17 1.98
CA PRO A 101 15.93 -7.88 3.23
C PRO A 101 16.80 -6.62 3.16
N HIS A 102 17.51 -6.41 2.05
CA HIS A 102 18.34 -5.23 1.81
C HIS A 102 17.49 -3.96 1.73
N LEU A 103 16.39 -3.99 0.97
CA LEU A 103 15.51 -2.83 0.83
C LEU A 103 14.76 -2.51 2.14
N LEU A 104 14.52 -3.52 2.97
CA LEU A 104 13.91 -3.34 4.28
C LEU A 104 14.87 -2.65 5.26
N ALA A 105 16.17 -2.97 5.20
CA ALA A 105 17.19 -2.25 5.97
C ALA A 105 17.27 -0.78 5.54
N ILE A 106 17.24 -0.50 4.24
CA ILE A 106 17.16 0.88 3.73
C ILE A 106 15.86 1.54 4.18
N ALA A 107 14.73 0.85 4.10
CA ALA A 107 13.44 1.36 4.55
C ALA A 107 13.45 1.74 6.04
N ALA A 108 14.12 0.96 6.89
CA ALA A 108 14.29 1.28 8.31
C ALA A 108 15.08 2.58 8.52
N GLY A 109 16.18 2.76 7.79
CA GLY A 109 16.96 4.00 7.81
C GLY A 109 16.15 5.21 7.34
N VAL A 110 15.46 5.07 6.20
CA VAL A 110 14.60 6.13 5.64
C VAL A 110 13.45 6.48 6.58
N MET A 111 12.80 5.47 7.19
CA MET A 111 11.76 5.68 8.19
C MET A 111 12.29 6.46 9.39
N GLY A 112 13.43 6.03 9.95
CA GLY A 112 14.06 6.72 11.08
C GLY A 112 14.43 8.17 10.77
N VAL A 113 14.97 8.42 9.56
CA VAL A 113 15.22 9.78 9.05
C VAL A 113 13.93 10.59 8.98
N GLY A 114 12.84 10.02 8.47
CA GLY A 114 11.55 10.71 8.37
C GLY A 114 10.98 11.11 9.73
N ILE A 115 11.01 10.19 10.70
CA ILE A 115 10.55 10.45 12.08
C ILE A 115 11.41 11.55 12.72
N THR A 116 12.74 11.49 12.53
CA THR A 116 13.70 12.44 13.09
C THR A 116 13.59 13.83 12.46
N ILE A 117 13.45 13.91 11.12
CA ILE A 117 13.21 15.16 10.39
C ILE A 117 11.92 15.80 10.87
N MET A 118 10.83 15.03 10.98
CA MET A 118 9.57 15.55 11.48
C MET A 118 9.74 16.20 12.86
N HIS A 119 10.44 15.52 13.78
CA HIS A 119 10.66 16.03 15.12
C HIS A 119 11.46 17.33 15.12
N TYR A 120 12.67 17.36 14.54
CA TYR A 120 13.52 18.55 14.63
C TYR A 120 13.00 19.72 13.79
N VAL A 121 12.38 19.48 12.63
CA VAL A 121 11.68 20.55 11.88
C VAL A 121 10.43 21.01 12.64
N GLY A 122 9.75 20.12 13.35
CA GLY A 122 8.67 20.47 14.29
C GLY A 122 9.15 21.35 15.43
N MET A 123 10.35 21.09 15.96
CA MET A 123 10.97 21.92 16.99
C MET A 123 11.36 23.32 16.49
N ILE A 124 11.76 23.46 15.22
CA ILE A 124 11.98 24.78 14.59
C ILE A 124 10.68 25.60 14.53
N ALA A 125 9.51 24.96 14.61
CA ALA A 125 8.23 25.68 14.63
C ALA A 125 8.03 26.49 15.92
N LEU A 126 8.73 26.19 17.02
CA LEU A 126 8.62 27.00 18.23
C LEU A 126 9.05 28.43 17.94
N ARG A 127 8.21 29.39 18.35
CA ARG A 127 8.46 30.80 18.10
C ARG A 127 9.76 31.28 18.78
N SER A 128 10.41 32.24 18.13
CA SER A 128 11.75 32.79 18.42
C SER A 128 12.00 33.36 19.82
N SER A 129 11.01 33.38 20.71
CA SER A 129 11.23 33.65 22.14
C SER A 129 11.95 32.50 22.85
N VAL A 130 12.11 31.35 22.18
CA VAL A 130 12.76 30.16 22.72
C VAL A 130 13.97 29.83 21.87
N GLN A 131 15.16 29.97 22.43
CA GLN A 131 16.38 29.40 21.85
C GLN A 131 16.48 27.93 22.28
N LEU A 132 16.66 27.05 21.30
CA LEU A 132 16.77 25.61 21.51
C LEU A 132 18.24 25.20 21.41
N SER A 133 18.74 24.52 22.43
CA SER A 133 20.03 23.83 22.38
C SER A 133 19.82 22.33 22.56
N TYR A 134 20.60 21.54 21.80
CA TYR A 134 20.46 20.09 21.73
C TYR A 134 21.74 19.42 22.21
N ASP A 135 21.62 18.45 23.10
CA ASP A 135 22.72 17.55 23.46
C ASP A 135 22.95 16.55 22.30
N PRO A 136 24.15 16.54 21.66
CA PRO A 136 24.45 15.64 20.55
C PRO A 136 24.26 14.16 20.88
N VAL A 137 24.45 13.74 22.14
CA VAL A 137 24.27 12.35 22.57
C VAL A 137 22.80 11.95 22.44
N TYR A 138 21.89 12.77 22.94
CA TYR A 138 20.45 12.51 22.85
C TYR A 138 19.93 12.62 21.42
N VAL A 139 20.53 13.47 20.57
CA VAL A 139 20.23 13.51 19.13
C VAL A 139 20.57 12.18 18.46
N VAL A 140 21.75 11.62 18.75
CA VAL A 140 22.17 10.32 18.19
C VAL A 140 21.33 9.17 18.76
N VAL A 141 21.09 9.16 20.07
CA VAL A 141 20.28 8.12 20.75
C VAL A 141 18.85 8.11 20.22
N SER A 142 18.21 9.28 20.11
CA SER A 142 16.86 9.41 19.57
C SER A 142 16.79 8.92 18.12
N PHE A 143 17.75 9.29 17.28
CA PHE A 143 17.85 8.79 15.90
C PHE A 143 18.00 7.26 15.84
N LEU A 144 18.88 6.68 16.67
CA LEU A 144 19.07 5.23 16.73
C LEU A 144 17.81 4.50 17.20
N ILE A 145 17.08 5.04 18.18
CA ILE A 145 15.78 4.51 18.62
C ILE A 145 14.80 4.51 17.46
N ALA A 146 14.69 5.62 16.71
CA ALA A 146 13.80 5.69 15.56
C ALA A 146 14.14 4.65 14.49
N VAL A 147 15.41 4.52 14.11
CA VAL A 147 15.84 3.55 13.08
C VAL A 147 15.61 2.11 13.53
N THR A 148 16.05 1.76 14.74
CA THR A 148 16.03 0.37 15.22
C THR A 148 14.61 -0.11 15.52
N ALA A 149 13.81 0.66 16.26
CA ALA A 149 12.47 0.25 16.66
C ALA A 149 11.47 0.31 15.48
N SER A 150 11.57 1.32 14.60
CA SER A 150 10.75 1.34 13.38
C SER A 150 11.18 0.26 12.38
N GLY A 151 12.49 -0.01 12.28
CA GLY A 151 13.03 -1.11 11.49
C GLY A 151 12.53 -2.47 11.96
N LEU A 152 12.50 -2.71 13.28
CA LEU A 152 11.90 -3.91 13.87
C LEU A 152 10.42 -4.01 13.51
N ALA A 153 9.64 -2.93 13.63
CA ALA A 153 8.23 -2.93 13.27
C ALA A 153 8.00 -3.25 11.78
N LEU A 154 8.79 -2.66 10.88
CA LEU A 154 8.73 -2.92 9.44
C LEU A 154 9.16 -4.37 9.13
N TRP A 155 10.19 -4.88 9.79
CA TRP A 155 10.64 -6.26 9.62
C TRP A 155 9.58 -7.27 10.05
N LEU A 156 8.94 -7.05 11.20
CA LEU A 156 7.83 -7.87 11.67
C LEU A 156 6.63 -7.82 10.71
N ALA A 157 6.34 -6.67 10.11
CA ALA A 157 5.23 -6.52 9.15
C ALA A 157 5.53 -7.13 7.76
N PHE A 158 6.76 -6.99 7.26
CA PHE A 158 7.11 -7.27 5.85
C PHE A 158 8.05 -8.44 5.61
N SER A 159 8.71 -9.00 6.62
CA SER A 159 9.71 -10.07 6.38
C SER A 159 9.62 -11.27 7.31
N ALA A 160 8.99 -11.15 8.49
CA ALA A 160 8.83 -12.28 9.40
C ALA A 160 8.09 -13.48 8.76
N GLU A 161 8.66 -14.68 8.89
CA GLU A 161 8.10 -15.94 8.38
C GLU A 161 6.71 -16.23 8.96
N ARG A 162 6.57 -16.00 10.27
CA ARG A 162 5.29 -15.95 10.97
C ARG A 162 5.04 -14.50 11.37
N ARG A 163 4.13 -13.84 10.65
CA ARG A 163 3.78 -12.46 10.96
C ARG A 163 3.11 -12.41 12.34
N PRO A 164 3.64 -11.66 13.31
CA PRO A 164 2.93 -11.45 14.55
C PRO A 164 1.62 -10.70 14.29
N PRO A 165 0.71 -10.64 15.29
CA PRO A 165 -0.47 -9.79 15.21
C PRO A 165 -0.06 -8.36 14.84
N LEU A 166 -0.80 -7.74 13.90
CA LEU A 166 -0.50 -6.40 13.41
C LEU A 166 -0.44 -5.36 14.54
N PHE A 167 -1.24 -5.56 15.59
CA PHE A 167 -1.21 -4.74 16.80
C PHE A 167 0.18 -4.67 17.43
N LEU A 168 0.92 -5.79 17.48
CA LEU A 168 2.27 -5.81 18.04
C LEU A 168 3.24 -4.97 17.21
N CYS A 169 3.20 -5.08 15.87
CA CYS A 169 4.00 -4.24 14.98
C CYS A 169 3.68 -2.75 15.17
N ALA A 170 2.39 -2.43 15.30
CA ALA A 170 1.92 -1.07 15.53
C ALA A 170 2.36 -0.51 16.89
N THR A 171 2.37 -1.34 17.94
CA THR A 171 2.91 -0.98 19.26
C THR A 171 4.40 -0.66 19.16
N PHE A 172 5.20 -1.53 18.53
CA PHE A 172 6.63 -1.26 18.33
C PHE A 172 6.87 0.05 17.55
N LEU A 173 6.10 0.28 16.48
CA LEU A 173 6.23 1.52 15.71
C LEU A 173 5.80 2.74 16.53
N GLY A 174 4.67 2.71 17.23
CA GLY A 174 4.23 3.80 18.10
C GLY A 174 5.24 4.10 19.21
N CYS A 175 5.77 3.06 19.87
CA CYS A 175 6.84 3.19 20.86
C CYS A 175 8.13 3.73 20.24
N ALA A 176 8.46 3.41 18.98
CA ALA A 176 9.62 3.97 18.29
C ALA A 176 9.49 5.49 18.14
N VAL A 177 8.32 5.95 17.68
CA VAL A 177 8.08 7.39 17.47
C VAL A 177 8.08 8.11 18.83
N SER A 178 7.33 7.62 19.82
CA SER A 178 7.24 8.23 21.15
C SER A 178 8.58 8.17 21.89
N GLY A 179 9.27 7.04 21.85
CA GLY A 179 10.57 6.85 22.48
C GLY A 179 11.63 7.77 21.88
N MET A 180 11.66 7.93 20.56
CA MET A 180 12.52 8.91 19.90
C MET A 180 12.19 10.32 20.39
N HIS A 181 10.92 10.73 20.35
CA HIS A 181 10.51 12.08 20.75
C HIS A 181 10.89 12.38 22.20
N TYR A 182 10.49 11.57 23.17
CA TYR A 182 10.80 11.85 24.57
C TYR A 182 12.29 11.77 24.89
N SER A 183 13.06 10.93 24.19
CA SER A 183 14.53 10.94 24.31
C SER A 183 15.13 12.24 23.76
N ALA A 184 14.64 12.72 22.61
CA ALA A 184 15.11 13.99 22.05
C ALA A 184 14.71 15.20 22.93
N MET A 185 13.51 15.17 23.53
CA MET A 185 13.04 16.19 24.45
C MET A 185 13.88 16.27 25.72
N GLU A 186 14.29 15.12 26.28
CA GLU A 186 15.18 15.06 27.44
C GLU A 186 16.53 15.74 27.16
N GLY A 187 17.03 15.59 25.93
CA GLY A 187 18.26 16.23 25.47
C GLY A 187 18.11 17.67 24.97
N THR A 188 16.93 18.28 25.09
CA THR A 188 16.67 19.65 24.61
C THR A 188 16.57 20.62 25.76
N SER A 189 17.38 21.69 25.72
CA SER A 189 17.30 22.80 26.66
C SER A 189 16.58 23.99 26.02
N PHE A 190 15.73 24.65 26.81
CA PHE A 190 14.86 25.73 26.39
C PHE A 190 15.29 27.04 27.07
N ASP A 191 15.96 27.91 26.33
CA ASP A 191 16.41 29.21 26.82
C ASP A 191 15.46 30.31 26.34
N PHE A 192 14.71 30.89 27.28
CA PHE A 192 13.75 31.95 26.96
C PHE A 192 14.47 33.29 26.81
N ALA A 193 14.55 33.80 25.58
CA ALA A 193 15.13 35.10 25.28
C ALA A 193 14.06 36.20 25.39
N LEU A 194 14.46 37.40 25.85
CA LEU A 194 13.59 38.58 25.82
C LEU A 194 13.23 38.88 24.36
N ALA A 195 11.94 38.75 24.02
CA ALA A 195 11.45 38.79 22.65
C ALA A 195 11.96 40.02 21.89
N SER A 196 12.82 39.82 20.89
CA SER A 196 13.06 40.85 19.87
C SER A 196 11.76 41.02 19.08
N GLN A 197 11.20 42.23 19.01
CA GLN A 197 10.06 42.53 18.16
C GLN A 197 10.43 42.25 16.70
N LEU A 198 10.03 41.08 16.20
CA LEU A 198 10.10 40.75 14.79
C LEU A 198 8.70 40.76 14.20
N THR A 199 8.65 41.28 12.99
CA THR A 199 7.57 41.44 12.01
C THR A 199 6.48 40.36 12.05
N SER A 200 5.25 40.76 11.70
CA SER A 200 4.05 39.92 11.60
C SER A 200 4.31 38.62 10.82
N THR A 201 4.63 37.55 11.54
CA THR A 201 4.80 36.20 11.01
C THR A 201 3.54 35.39 11.34
N SER A 202 3.09 34.53 10.43
CA SER A 202 1.89 33.70 10.68
C SER A 202 2.19 32.62 11.72
N PHE A 203 1.42 32.61 12.82
CA PHE A 203 1.56 31.65 13.92
C PHE A 203 0.23 30.98 14.27
N ILE A 204 0.32 29.86 14.98
CA ILE A 204 -0.77 29.07 15.54
C ILE A 204 -0.56 29.05 17.06
N SER A 205 -1.57 29.46 17.82
CA SER A 205 -1.51 29.38 19.28
C SER A 205 -1.54 27.92 19.76
N SER A 206 -0.98 27.66 20.94
CA SER A 206 -1.05 26.33 21.58
C SER A 206 -2.47 25.78 21.65
N ASP A 207 -3.46 26.64 21.93
CA ASP A 207 -4.87 26.25 22.05
C ASP A 207 -5.46 25.84 20.70
N THR A 208 -5.15 26.60 19.64
CA THR A 208 -5.58 26.27 18.28
C THR A 208 -4.96 24.96 17.83
N LEU A 209 -3.67 24.77 18.11
CA LEU A 209 -2.97 23.53 17.80
C LEU A 209 -3.54 22.36 18.58
N ALA A 210 -3.88 22.54 19.86
CA ALA A 210 -4.55 21.54 20.70
C ALA A 210 -5.89 21.10 20.13
N VAL A 211 -6.70 22.04 19.63
CA VAL A 211 -7.96 21.74 18.93
C VAL A 211 -7.70 20.92 17.67
N ILE A 212 -6.74 21.33 16.84
CA ILE A 212 -6.38 20.62 15.59
C ILE A 212 -5.95 19.18 15.90
N VAL A 213 -5.00 18.98 16.81
CA VAL A 213 -4.52 17.62 17.15
C VAL A 213 -5.59 16.77 17.82
N SER A 214 -6.54 17.39 18.55
CA SER A 214 -7.68 16.66 19.14
C SER A 214 -8.64 16.14 18.07
N ILE A 215 -8.98 16.98 17.07
CA ILE A 215 -9.82 16.57 15.93
C ILE A 215 -9.13 15.43 15.17
N VAL A 216 -7.83 15.56 14.93
CA VAL A 216 -7.04 14.54 14.23
C VAL A 216 -6.96 13.24 15.04
N ALA A 217 -6.71 13.30 16.35
CA ALA A 217 -6.68 12.14 17.23
C ALA A 217 -8.04 11.41 17.26
N PHE A 218 -9.14 12.17 17.32
CA PHE A 218 -10.49 11.62 17.25
C PHE A 218 -10.74 10.92 15.89
N ALA A 219 -10.36 11.54 14.78
CA ALA A 219 -10.47 10.94 13.46
C ALA A 219 -9.63 9.66 13.32
N VAL A 220 -8.39 9.67 13.80
CA VAL A 220 -7.51 8.47 13.84
C VAL A 220 -8.15 7.35 14.67
N SER A 221 -8.70 7.68 15.84
CA SER A 221 -9.39 6.71 16.69
C SER A 221 -10.62 6.11 16.01
N GLY A 222 -11.43 6.95 15.34
CA GLY A 222 -12.60 6.50 14.59
C GLY A 222 -12.24 5.58 13.41
N ILE A 223 -11.21 5.94 12.63
CA ILE A 223 -10.70 5.10 11.54
C ILE A 223 -10.13 3.79 12.09
N PHE A 224 -9.37 3.83 13.18
CA PHE A 224 -8.87 2.64 13.85
C PHE A 224 -10.02 1.70 14.25
N MET A 225 -11.06 2.23 14.90
CA MET A 225 -12.24 1.44 15.27
C MET A 225 -12.93 0.83 14.04
N LEU A 226 -13.11 1.60 12.96
CA LEU A 226 -13.66 1.10 11.69
C LEU A 226 -12.81 -0.03 11.10
N THR A 227 -11.48 0.02 11.23
CA THR A 227 -10.62 -1.07 10.75
C THR A 227 -10.71 -2.35 11.58
N LEU A 228 -11.23 -2.29 12.80
CA LEU A 228 -11.48 -3.46 13.64
C LEU A 228 -12.81 -4.13 13.32
N VAL A 229 -13.76 -3.44 12.68
CA VAL A 229 -15.05 -4.02 12.29
C VAL A 229 -14.81 -5.10 11.23
N PRO A 230 -15.14 -6.39 11.51
CA PRO A 230 -14.99 -7.45 10.53
C PRO A 230 -15.87 -7.15 9.32
N LYS A 231 -15.33 -7.31 8.11
CA LYS A 231 -16.14 -7.27 6.90
C LYS A 231 -17.18 -8.38 7.03
N ARG A 232 -18.48 -8.03 7.08
CA ARG A 232 -19.56 -9.02 7.00
C ARG A 232 -19.37 -9.77 5.69
N VAL A 233 -19.02 -11.05 5.78
CA VAL A 233 -19.16 -11.98 4.67
C VAL A 233 -20.66 -12.05 4.44
N GLY A 234 -21.12 -11.49 3.32
CA GLY A 234 -22.53 -11.55 2.95
C GLY A 234 -22.96 -13.02 2.97
N LEU A 235 -23.92 -13.34 3.82
CA LEU A 235 -24.71 -14.56 3.70
C LEU A 235 -25.40 -14.48 2.33
N ASN A 236 -25.22 -15.50 1.50
CA ASN A 236 -25.91 -15.62 0.21
C ASN A 236 -27.42 -15.46 0.44
N PRO A 237 -28.09 -14.47 -0.17
CA PRO A 237 -29.53 -14.47 -0.28
C PRO A 237 -29.91 -15.37 -1.46
N GLU A 238 -29.76 -16.68 -1.30
CA GLU A 238 -30.15 -17.66 -2.32
C GLU A 238 -30.91 -18.85 -1.72
N GLU A 239 -31.64 -18.60 -0.63
CA GLU A 239 -32.67 -19.49 -0.10
C GLU A 239 -33.87 -18.64 0.35
N ALA A 240 -34.57 -18.05 -0.61
CA ALA A 240 -35.93 -17.55 -0.40
C ALA A 240 -36.73 -17.66 -1.70
N GLY A 241 -37.50 -18.74 -1.81
CA GLY A 241 -38.76 -18.75 -2.55
C GLY A 241 -38.69 -19.14 -4.02
N ASP A 242 -38.72 -20.45 -4.27
CA ASP A 242 -39.43 -21.04 -5.40
C ASP A 242 -40.91 -20.61 -5.37
N LYS A 243 -41.43 -20.10 -6.50
CA LYS A 243 -42.73 -20.49 -7.07
C LYS A 243 -42.99 -19.83 -8.44
N SER A 244 -42.96 -20.68 -9.46
CA SER A 244 -43.94 -20.84 -10.56
C SER A 244 -44.38 -19.64 -11.42
N GLY A 245 -44.26 -19.80 -12.74
CA GLY A 245 -45.02 -19.07 -13.75
C GLY A 245 -44.52 -19.32 -15.17
N ASP A 246 -44.96 -20.43 -15.75
CA ASP A 246 -44.88 -20.75 -17.18
C ASP A 246 -45.78 -19.79 -17.99
N ASP A 247 -45.39 -19.45 -19.23
CA ASP A 247 -46.27 -19.19 -20.39
C ASP A 247 -45.48 -18.66 -21.61
N SER A 248 -45.17 -19.60 -22.50
CA SER A 248 -45.42 -19.63 -23.97
C SER A 248 -45.50 -18.35 -24.83
N ALA A 249 -44.82 -18.45 -26.00
CA ALA A 249 -45.17 -17.91 -27.34
C ALA A 249 -45.06 -16.39 -27.56
N ALA A 250 -44.72 -15.85 -28.73
CA ALA A 250 -44.25 -16.32 -30.04
C ALA A 250 -43.81 -15.06 -30.83
N ASP A 251 -43.15 -15.31 -31.97
CA ASP A 251 -43.43 -14.65 -33.26
C ASP A 251 -42.47 -13.57 -33.85
N THR A 252 -42.13 -13.88 -35.11
CA THR A 252 -41.76 -13.10 -36.31
C THR A 252 -40.80 -11.90 -36.30
N GLY A 253 -39.97 -11.82 -37.35
CA GLY A 253 -39.41 -10.55 -37.80
C GLY A 253 -38.22 -10.64 -38.75
N ASP A 254 -38.50 -10.65 -40.04
CA ASP A 254 -37.64 -10.73 -41.23
C ASP A 254 -36.75 -9.47 -41.49
N LYS A 255 -35.69 -9.69 -42.28
CA LYS A 255 -35.06 -8.82 -43.31
C LYS A 255 -34.10 -7.63 -43.00
N ALA A 256 -32.92 -7.80 -43.61
CA ALA A 256 -32.28 -6.99 -44.67
C ALA A 256 -31.38 -5.79 -44.34
N GLU A 257 -30.33 -5.75 -45.17
CA GLU A 257 -29.15 -4.90 -45.25
C GLU A 257 -29.42 -3.48 -45.77
N ASP A 258 -28.48 -2.58 -45.48
CA ASP A 258 -27.84 -1.59 -46.36
C ASP A 258 -27.03 -0.66 -45.43
N GLY A 259 -25.79 -0.24 -45.61
CA GLY A 259 -24.86 -0.15 -46.75
C GLY A 259 -23.96 1.05 -46.40
N TYR A 260 -22.66 1.02 -46.74
CA TYR A 260 -21.92 2.16 -47.32
C TYR A 260 -20.43 1.85 -47.50
N GLU A 261 -19.99 2.04 -48.74
CA GLU A 261 -18.62 1.99 -49.25
C GLU A 261 -17.72 3.13 -48.74
N GLY A 262 -16.41 2.94 -48.83
CA GLY A 262 -15.43 4.02 -48.63
C GLY A 262 -13.94 3.65 -48.80
N THR A 263 -13.56 3.25 -50.02
CA THR A 263 -12.31 3.61 -50.75
C THR A 263 -10.89 3.25 -50.24
N LYS A 264 -10.06 2.85 -51.21
CA LYS A 264 -8.76 2.13 -51.20
C LYS A 264 -7.48 2.96 -50.96
N ALA A 265 -6.40 2.30 -50.50
CA ALA A 265 -5.05 2.12 -51.13
C ALA A 265 -3.89 2.09 -50.09
N PRO A 266 -2.65 1.60 -50.38
CA PRO A 266 -2.13 0.58 -51.31
C PRO A 266 -1.31 -0.53 -50.58
N PRO A 267 -0.73 -1.55 -51.27
CA PRO A 267 -0.09 -2.69 -50.62
C PRO A 267 1.41 -2.45 -50.36
N VAL A 268 1.89 -2.76 -49.15
CA VAL A 268 3.33 -2.81 -48.85
C VAL A 268 3.71 -4.22 -48.38
N GLU A 269 4.28 -4.93 -49.34
CA GLU A 269 5.45 -5.82 -49.25
C GLU A 269 5.55 -6.84 -48.09
N ARG A 270 5.39 -8.11 -48.46
CA ARG A 270 5.66 -9.29 -47.63
C ARG A 270 7.14 -9.38 -47.27
N VAL A 271 7.47 -9.20 -46.00
CA VAL A 271 8.58 -9.94 -45.38
C VAL A 271 8.05 -11.30 -44.97
N ARG A 272 8.39 -12.35 -45.72
CA ARG A 272 8.32 -13.74 -45.20
C ARG A 272 9.27 -13.82 -44.01
N LEU A 273 8.86 -14.46 -42.91
CA LEU A 273 9.68 -15.38 -42.11
C LEU A 273 8.87 -15.95 -40.93
N VAL A 274 9.02 -17.27 -40.77
CA VAL A 274 8.59 -18.15 -39.67
C VAL A 274 7.13 -18.63 -39.71
N ASP A 275 6.97 -19.95 -39.71
CA ASP A 275 5.72 -20.70 -39.74
C ASP A 275 4.65 -20.14 -38.79
N ALA A 276 3.52 -19.76 -39.37
CA ALA A 276 2.34 -19.22 -38.70
C ALA A 276 1.50 -20.31 -38.01
N ALA A 277 2.13 -21.25 -37.34
CA ALA A 277 1.47 -22.21 -36.45
C ALA A 277 1.45 -21.65 -35.01
N SER A 278 0.40 -20.86 -34.70
CA SER A 278 -0.11 -20.56 -33.36
C SER A 278 0.78 -19.76 -32.37
N ILE A 279 1.37 -18.64 -32.79
CA ILE A 279 1.77 -17.60 -31.83
C ILE A 279 0.52 -16.79 -31.45
N SER A 280 -0.13 -17.13 -30.33
CA SER A 280 -1.19 -16.29 -29.77
C SER A 280 -0.60 -14.96 -29.29
N LEU A 281 -0.79 -13.90 -30.08
CA LEU A 281 -0.36 -12.54 -29.76
C LEU A 281 -1.49 -11.77 -29.05
N LEU A 282 -1.16 -11.12 -27.94
CA LEU A 282 -2.07 -10.24 -27.22
C LEU A 282 -1.71 -8.77 -27.45
N PRO A 283 -2.67 -7.91 -27.79
CA PRO A 283 -2.42 -6.48 -27.93
C PRO A 283 -2.18 -5.87 -26.55
N ILE A 284 -1.07 -5.15 -26.40
CA ILE A 284 -0.71 -4.45 -25.18
C ILE A 284 -0.41 -2.98 -25.44
N GLU A 285 -0.68 -2.13 -24.45
CA GLU A 285 -0.30 -0.71 -24.50
C GLU A 285 0.76 -0.42 -23.43
N LYS A 286 1.87 0.21 -23.86
CA LYS A 286 2.95 0.68 -22.98
C LYS A 286 3.36 2.09 -23.41
N ASN A 287 3.27 3.06 -22.50
CA ASN A 287 3.61 4.47 -22.75
C ASN A 287 2.85 5.11 -23.94
N GLY A 288 1.59 4.73 -24.16
CA GLY A 288 0.77 5.23 -25.29
C GLY A 288 1.01 4.53 -26.63
N ASN A 289 2.01 3.65 -26.72
CA ASN A 289 2.28 2.85 -27.92
C ASN A 289 1.66 1.45 -27.80
N ARG A 290 1.11 0.96 -28.92
CA ARG A 290 0.55 -0.39 -29.05
C ARG A 290 1.62 -1.37 -29.49
N PHE A 291 1.80 -2.42 -28.70
CA PHE A 291 2.68 -3.55 -28.99
C PHE A 291 1.88 -4.85 -28.95
N HIS A 292 2.52 -5.95 -29.33
CA HIS A 292 1.98 -7.29 -29.14
C HIS A 292 2.94 -8.07 -28.23
N ILE A 293 2.39 -8.89 -27.33
CA ILE A 293 3.15 -9.83 -26.51
C ILE A 293 2.75 -11.26 -26.89
N ALA A 294 3.74 -12.15 -27.00
CA ALA A 294 3.47 -13.57 -27.21
C ALA A 294 2.90 -14.21 -25.94
N ALA A 295 1.95 -15.12 -26.09
CA ALA A 295 1.37 -15.84 -24.96
C ALA A 295 2.43 -16.55 -24.10
N SER A 296 3.54 -17.01 -24.68
CA SER A 296 4.66 -17.62 -23.94
C SER A 296 5.34 -16.68 -22.94
N GLU A 297 5.27 -15.37 -23.14
CA GLU A 297 5.84 -14.38 -22.21
C GLU A 297 4.87 -14.00 -21.09
N VAL A 298 3.62 -14.49 -21.14
CA VAL A 298 2.61 -14.13 -20.15
C VAL A 298 2.66 -15.06 -18.94
N VAL A 299 2.89 -14.46 -17.77
CA VAL A 299 2.94 -15.17 -16.48
C VAL A 299 1.55 -15.19 -15.83
N SER A 300 0.82 -14.07 -15.86
CA SER A 300 -0.55 -14.00 -15.32
C SER A 300 -1.36 -12.86 -15.94
N VAL A 301 -2.68 -12.97 -15.90
CA VAL A 301 -3.62 -11.93 -16.35
C VAL A 301 -4.55 -11.56 -15.22
N HIS A 302 -4.82 -10.26 -15.07
CA HIS A 302 -5.71 -9.72 -14.04
C HIS A 302 -6.69 -8.71 -14.64
N ALA A 303 -7.99 -8.93 -14.45
CA ALA A 303 -9.03 -7.94 -14.76
C ALA A 303 -9.37 -7.08 -13.54
N ASN A 304 -9.32 -5.76 -13.73
CA ASN A 304 -9.72 -4.77 -12.75
C ASN A 304 -10.73 -3.78 -13.35
N ALA A 305 -12.00 -3.90 -12.96
CA ALA A 305 -13.11 -3.13 -13.48
C ALA A 305 -13.21 -3.17 -15.02
N HIS A 306 -12.82 -2.10 -15.71
CA HIS A 306 -12.92 -1.95 -17.17
C HIS A 306 -11.64 -2.31 -17.92
N TYR A 307 -10.58 -2.71 -17.22
CA TYR A 307 -9.25 -2.91 -17.82
C TYR A 307 -8.66 -4.26 -17.47
N THR A 308 -7.92 -4.84 -18.42
CA THR A 308 -7.18 -6.08 -18.21
C THR A 308 -5.69 -5.83 -18.27
N TYR A 309 -4.95 -6.40 -17.33
CA TYR A 309 -3.50 -6.30 -17.26
C TYR A 309 -2.85 -7.67 -17.49
N VAL A 310 -1.79 -7.68 -18.29
CA VAL A 310 -0.97 -8.84 -18.63
C VAL A 310 0.38 -8.67 -17.95
N PHE A 311 0.75 -9.60 -17.09
CA PHE A 311 2.02 -9.59 -16.37
C PHE A 311 3.03 -10.49 -17.07
N ASN A 312 4.19 -9.94 -17.44
CA ASN A 312 5.25 -10.67 -18.15
C ASN A 312 6.39 -11.16 -17.22
N GLY A 313 6.17 -11.12 -15.90
CA GLY A 313 7.20 -11.46 -14.91
C GLY A 313 8.01 -10.27 -14.39
N ARG A 314 7.94 -9.10 -15.05
CA ARG A 314 8.60 -7.86 -14.60
C ARG A 314 7.61 -6.69 -14.50
N ASP A 315 6.85 -6.44 -15.56
CA ASP A 315 5.95 -5.31 -15.70
C ASP A 315 4.49 -5.79 -15.85
N ASP A 316 3.54 -4.94 -15.41
CA ASP A 316 2.13 -5.04 -15.78
C ASP A 316 1.89 -4.23 -17.06
N LEU A 317 1.45 -4.92 -18.11
CA LEU A 317 1.18 -4.35 -19.43
C LEU A 317 -0.34 -4.22 -19.60
N PHE A 318 -0.81 -3.07 -20.05
CA PHE A 318 -2.23 -2.86 -20.29
C PHE A 318 -2.68 -3.67 -21.50
N CYS A 319 -3.83 -4.32 -21.43
CA CYS A 319 -4.47 -5.00 -22.55
C CYS A 319 -5.88 -4.45 -22.74
N SER A 320 -6.21 -4.09 -23.99
CA SER A 320 -7.52 -3.55 -24.35
C SER A 320 -8.63 -4.62 -24.39
N LEU A 321 -8.27 -5.90 -24.39
CA LEU A 321 -9.22 -7.01 -24.41
C LEU A 321 -9.76 -7.31 -23.01
N SER A 322 -10.97 -7.86 -22.97
CA SER A 322 -11.55 -8.40 -21.73
C SER A 322 -10.83 -9.69 -21.31
N ILE A 323 -10.91 -10.03 -20.02
CA ILE A 323 -10.33 -11.28 -19.50
C ILE A 323 -10.91 -12.54 -20.15
N SER A 324 -12.18 -12.52 -20.56
CA SER A 324 -12.81 -13.67 -21.23
C SER A 324 -12.24 -13.87 -22.64
N GLU A 325 -12.11 -12.79 -23.42
CA GLU A 325 -11.51 -12.83 -24.76
C GLU A 325 -10.03 -13.24 -24.70
N ILE A 326 -9.29 -12.75 -23.70
CA ILE A 326 -7.89 -13.17 -23.48
C ILE A 326 -7.85 -14.67 -23.18
N TYR A 327 -8.74 -15.17 -22.31
CA TYR A 327 -8.78 -16.59 -22.00
C TYR A 327 -9.15 -17.45 -23.20
N GLU A 328 -9.97 -16.99 -24.13
CA GLU A 328 -10.32 -17.72 -25.34
C GLU A 328 -9.18 -17.75 -26.37
N ARG A 329 -8.41 -16.67 -26.48
CA ARG A 329 -7.28 -16.56 -27.42
C ARG A 329 -6.00 -17.26 -26.93
N MET A 330 -5.90 -17.51 -25.63
CA MET A 330 -4.74 -18.17 -25.03
C MET A 330 -4.76 -19.69 -25.23
N PRO A 331 -3.60 -20.31 -25.50
CA PRO A 331 -3.49 -21.76 -25.59
C PRO A 331 -3.79 -22.40 -24.23
N LYS A 332 -4.55 -23.51 -24.25
CA LYS A 332 -4.90 -24.29 -23.07
C LYS A 332 -4.48 -25.74 -23.31
N PRO A 333 -3.59 -26.31 -22.50
CA PRO A 333 -2.69 -25.68 -21.50
C PRO A 333 -1.64 -24.72 -22.15
N PRO A 334 -0.92 -23.86 -21.39
CA PRO A 334 -0.73 -23.82 -19.94
C PRO A 334 -1.58 -22.79 -19.17
N PHE A 335 -2.51 -22.08 -19.82
CA PHE A 335 -3.29 -21.04 -19.15
C PHE A 335 -4.54 -21.59 -18.46
N TYR A 336 -4.72 -21.25 -17.18
CA TYR A 336 -5.88 -21.65 -16.39
C TYR A 336 -6.51 -20.46 -15.64
N ARG A 337 -7.84 -20.37 -15.66
CA ARG A 337 -8.58 -19.29 -14.98
C ARG A 337 -8.83 -19.64 -13.51
N THR A 338 -8.09 -19.04 -12.59
CA THR A 338 -8.16 -19.34 -11.14
C THR A 338 -9.27 -18.59 -10.42
N HIS A 339 -9.73 -17.47 -10.97
CA HIS A 339 -10.77 -16.61 -10.40
C HIS A 339 -11.54 -15.91 -11.52
N ARG A 340 -12.71 -15.33 -11.22
CA ARG A 340 -13.45 -14.50 -12.22
C ARG A 340 -12.60 -13.37 -12.81
N SER A 341 -11.59 -12.92 -12.07
CA SER A 341 -10.70 -11.80 -12.42
C SER A 341 -9.24 -12.22 -12.66
N TYR A 342 -8.88 -13.51 -12.60
CA TYR A 342 -7.48 -13.93 -12.73
C TYR A 342 -7.30 -15.16 -13.63
N ILE A 343 -6.27 -15.12 -14.47
CA ILE A 343 -5.74 -16.24 -15.25
C ILE A 343 -4.26 -16.39 -14.87
N VAL A 344 -3.80 -17.63 -14.74
CA VAL A 344 -2.41 -17.94 -14.43
C VAL A 344 -1.83 -18.86 -15.48
N ASN A 345 -0.56 -18.66 -15.81
CA ASN A 345 0.23 -19.63 -16.56
C ASN A 345 0.79 -20.68 -15.60
N LEU A 346 0.38 -21.94 -15.76
CA LEU A 346 0.76 -23.05 -14.89
C LEU A 346 2.27 -23.29 -14.84
N ALA A 347 3.01 -22.97 -15.92
CA ALA A 347 4.47 -23.10 -15.97
C ALA A 347 5.19 -22.22 -14.93
N HIS A 348 4.55 -21.13 -14.49
CA HIS A 348 5.11 -20.21 -13.52
C HIS A 348 4.54 -20.39 -12.10
N VAL A 349 3.72 -21.42 -11.85
CA VAL A 349 3.18 -21.66 -10.51
C VAL A 349 4.16 -22.48 -9.70
N GLY A 350 4.85 -21.84 -8.74
CA GLY A 350 5.81 -22.52 -7.87
C GLY A 350 5.13 -23.27 -6.71
N ARG A 351 4.20 -22.61 -5.99
CA ARG A 351 3.50 -23.21 -4.84
C ARG A 351 2.08 -22.70 -4.71
N VAL A 352 1.17 -23.55 -4.22
CA VAL A 352 -0.21 -23.15 -3.87
C VAL A 352 -0.38 -23.21 -2.36
N LYS A 353 -0.62 -22.06 -1.71
CA LYS A 353 -0.82 -21.94 -0.26
C LYS A 353 -2.29 -21.72 0.09
N LYS A 354 -2.72 -22.27 1.22
CA LYS A 354 -4.05 -22.01 1.79
C LYS A 354 -4.05 -20.64 2.48
N SER A 355 -5.03 -19.80 2.18
CA SER A 355 -5.20 -18.47 2.76
C SER A 355 -6.65 -18.32 3.24
N GLY A 356 -6.92 -18.76 4.46
CA GLY A 356 -8.28 -18.91 4.99
C GLY A 356 -9.07 -19.98 4.22
N ASP A 357 -10.25 -19.62 3.74
CA ASP A 357 -11.10 -20.50 2.91
C ASP A 357 -10.75 -20.45 1.41
N ALA A 358 -9.88 -19.54 0.98
CA ALA A 358 -9.39 -19.43 -0.39
C ALA A 358 -7.95 -19.98 -0.49
N ALA A 359 -7.45 -20.13 -1.71
CA ALA A 359 -6.05 -20.46 -1.96
C ALA A 359 -5.36 -19.35 -2.75
N VAL A 360 -4.03 -19.33 -2.68
CA VAL A 360 -3.20 -18.36 -3.40
C VAL A 360 -2.07 -19.12 -4.08
N ALA A 361 -1.86 -18.87 -5.37
CA ALA A 361 -0.71 -19.37 -6.13
C ALA A 361 0.45 -18.37 -6.03
N GLU A 362 1.61 -18.82 -5.57
CA GLU A 362 2.88 -18.07 -5.62
C GLU A 362 3.54 -18.32 -6.97
N LEU A 363 3.83 -17.24 -7.70
CA LEU A 363 4.44 -17.29 -9.02
C LEU A 363 5.96 -17.26 -8.93
N ASP A 364 6.61 -18.16 -9.66
CA ASP A 364 8.05 -18.19 -9.86
C ASP A 364 8.42 -17.30 -11.05
N SER A 365 8.63 -16.03 -10.74
CA SER A 365 9.02 -14.99 -11.70
C SER A 365 9.96 -13.99 -11.02
N PRO A 366 10.75 -13.20 -11.77
CA PRO A 366 11.73 -12.26 -11.19
C PRO A 366 11.14 -11.32 -10.14
N VAL A 367 9.86 -10.94 -10.30
CA VAL A 367 9.09 -10.20 -9.29
C VAL A 367 8.08 -11.15 -8.64
N ARG A 368 8.32 -11.55 -7.39
CA ARG A 368 7.41 -12.46 -6.65
C ARG A 368 5.99 -11.88 -6.59
N ARG A 369 5.02 -12.64 -7.09
CA ARG A 369 3.60 -12.27 -7.12
C ARG A 369 2.73 -13.42 -6.64
N THR A 370 1.60 -13.06 -6.06
CA THR A 370 0.58 -13.99 -5.58
C THR A 370 -0.72 -13.80 -6.35
N VAL A 371 -1.29 -14.89 -6.88
CA VAL A 371 -2.57 -14.89 -7.60
C VAL A 371 -3.64 -15.58 -6.76
N PRO A 372 -4.78 -14.91 -6.46
CA PRO A 372 -5.86 -15.53 -5.70
C PRO A 372 -6.59 -16.59 -6.53
N ILE A 373 -7.06 -17.63 -5.84
CA ILE A 373 -7.80 -18.76 -6.40
C ILE A 373 -9.15 -18.82 -5.68
N SER A 374 -10.24 -18.91 -6.45
CA SER A 374 -11.58 -19.07 -5.88
C SER A 374 -11.73 -20.44 -5.21
N ARG A 375 -12.53 -20.51 -4.14
CA ARG A 375 -12.74 -21.74 -3.35
C ARG A 375 -13.15 -22.93 -4.23
N ALA A 376 -14.06 -22.69 -5.17
CA ALA A 376 -14.57 -23.70 -6.10
C ALA A 376 -13.51 -24.25 -7.07
N ARG A 377 -12.43 -23.50 -7.36
CA ARG A 377 -11.42 -23.87 -8.37
C ARG A 377 -10.11 -24.39 -7.77
N VAL A 378 -10.02 -24.54 -6.45
CA VAL A 378 -8.78 -24.98 -5.78
C VAL A 378 -8.46 -26.44 -6.11
N ALA A 379 -9.46 -27.32 -6.10
CA ALA A 379 -9.27 -28.74 -6.39
C ALA A 379 -8.85 -28.94 -7.85
N ASP A 380 -9.62 -28.38 -8.78
CA ASP A 380 -9.37 -28.45 -10.22
C ASP A 380 -7.99 -27.90 -10.60
N LEU A 381 -7.61 -26.74 -10.05
CA LEU A 381 -6.29 -26.15 -10.33
C LEU A 381 -5.16 -27.07 -9.86
N ARG A 382 -5.30 -27.74 -8.71
CA ARG A 382 -4.26 -28.66 -8.23
C ARG A 382 -4.13 -29.88 -9.13
N GLN A 383 -5.26 -30.39 -9.63
CA GLN A 383 -5.27 -31.50 -10.58
C GLN A 383 -4.64 -31.10 -11.92
N GLU A 384 -4.97 -29.93 -12.44
CA GLU A 384 -4.37 -29.40 -13.68
C GLU A 384 -2.89 -29.06 -13.54
N LEU A 385 -2.47 -28.54 -12.38
CA LEU A 385 -1.05 -28.30 -12.12
C LEU A 385 -0.26 -29.62 -12.08
N ALA A 386 -0.82 -30.65 -11.43
CA ALA A 386 -0.20 -31.97 -11.38
C ALA A 386 -0.15 -32.66 -12.75
N SER A 387 -1.22 -32.54 -13.55
CA SER A 387 -1.26 -33.08 -14.91
C SER A 387 -0.24 -32.37 -15.81
N TYR A 388 -0.12 -31.05 -15.70
CA TYR A 388 0.83 -30.23 -16.45
C TYR A 388 2.28 -30.58 -16.13
N GLN A 389 2.62 -30.68 -14.84
CA GLN A 389 3.97 -31.05 -14.38
C GLN A 389 4.36 -32.47 -14.84
N THR A 390 3.40 -33.39 -14.84
CA THR A 390 3.63 -34.77 -15.33
C THR A 390 3.90 -34.81 -16.84
N ARG A 391 3.18 -33.98 -17.63
CA ARG A 391 3.36 -33.89 -19.09
C ARG A 391 4.72 -33.29 -19.47
N GLU A 392 5.14 -32.23 -18.79
CA GLU A 392 6.45 -31.60 -18.99
C GLU A 392 7.61 -32.57 -18.68
N HIS A 393 7.49 -33.38 -17.61
CA HIS A 393 8.53 -34.35 -17.25
C HIS A 393 8.58 -35.59 -18.16
N SER A 394 7.51 -35.85 -18.92
CA SER A 394 7.41 -37.04 -19.78
C SER A 394 7.93 -36.81 -21.21
N GLY A 395 8.38 -35.59 -21.56
CA GLY A 395 9.05 -35.31 -22.84
C GLY A 395 8.21 -35.51 -24.09
N VAL A 396 6.88 -35.41 -23.99
CA VAL A 396 5.99 -35.41 -25.17
C VAL A 396 5.49 -33.98 -25.38
N ALA A 397 6.31 -33.19 -26.08
CA ALA A 397 5.96 -31.86 -26.59
C ALA A 397 5.92 -31.92 -28.12
#